data_AF-A0A554R1K6-F1
#
_entry.id   AF-A0A554R1K6-F1
#
_cell.length_a   1.000
_cell.length_b   1.000
_cell.length_c   1.000
_cell.angle_alpha   90.00
_cell.angle_beta   90.00
_cell.angle_gamma   90.00
#
_symmetry.space_group_name_H-M   'P 1'
#
loop_
_entity.id
_entity.type
_entity.pdbx_description
1 polymer ?
#
loop_
_entity_poly.entity_id
_entity_poly.type
_entity_poly.pdbx_seq_one_letter_code
_entity_poly.pdbx_strand_id
1 'polypeptide(L)'
;MSVSPRLDLVGIVTGDLDRSLAFYRSLGLEIPETPSDAPHVEFTFEGGLRLAWDAESTIKSFDPDYATAAGRHPVALAFDFGTPGAVDEAYARITADFAGHKEPFDAVWGQRYAVLLDPDGNTVDLFAAL
;
A
#
# COMPACT_ATOMS: atom_id res chain seq x y z
N MET A 1 -33.07 -13.10 5.62
CA MET A 1 -32.31 -11.93 5.16
C MET A 1 -31.15 -12.45 4.32
N SER A 2 -30.93 -11.90 3.12
CA SER A 2 -29.76 -12.25 2.31
C SER A 2 -28.54 -11.52 2.86
N VAL A 3 -27.44 -12.24 3.07
CA VAL A 3 -26.16 -11.63 3.45
C VAL A 3 -25.49 -11.13 2.18
N SER A 4 -25.21 -9.83 2.11
CA SER A 4 -24.44 -9.22 1.02
C SER A 4 -23.05 -8.86 1.53
N PRO A 5 -21.98 -9.56 1.12
CA PRO A 5 -20.62 -9.23 1.54
C PRO A 5 -20.17 -7.90 0.96
N ARG A 6 -19.38 -7.14 1.73
CA ARG A 6 -18.72 -5.89 1.32
C ARG A 6 -17.22 -6.04 1.55
N LEU A 7 -16.40 -5.55 0.61
CA LEU A 7 -14.98 -5.34 0.86
C LEU A 7 -14.84 -4.19 1.86
N ASP A 8 -14.41 -4.53 3.06
CA ASP A 8 -14.32 -3.58 4.17
C ASP A 8 -12.87 -3.20 4.50
N LEU A 9 -11.95 -4.16 4.38
CA LEU A 9 -10.55 -3.98 4.76
C LEU A 9 -9.64 -4.74 3.80
N VAL A 10 -8.52 -4.11 3.45
CA VAL A 10 -7.37 -4.77 2.83
C VAL A 10 -6.25 -4.83 3.87
N GLY A 11 -5.70 -6.02 4.12
CA GLY A 11 -4.65 -6.23 5.10
C GLY A 11 -3.27 -6.37 4.44
N ILE A 12 -2.27 -5.74 5.04
CA ILE A 12 -0.86 -5.87 4.71
C ILE A 12 -0.18 -6.52 5.91
N VAL A 13 0.50 -7.64 5.67
CA VAL A 13 1.37 -8.23 6.69
C VAL A 13 2.75 -7.62 6.50
N THR A 14 3.37 -7.15 7.59
CA THR A 14 4.67 -6.50 7.53
C THR A 14 5.63 -7.05 8.58
N GLY A 15 6.90 -7.16 8.18
CA GLY A 15 8.00 -7.50 9.09
C GLY A 15 8.57 -6.28 9.83
N ASP A 16 8.28 -5.06 9.34
CA ASP A 16 8.78 -3.80 9.89
C ASP A 16 7.68 -2.73 9.79
N LEU A 17 6.90 -2.61 10.87
CA LEU A 17 5.73 -1.74 10.92
C LEU A 17 6.10 -0.28 10.67
N ASP A 18 7.12 0.24 11.34
CA ASP A 18 7.53 1.64 11.20
C ASP A 18 7.93 1.97 9.76
N ARG A 19 8.70 1.08 9.13
CA ARG A 19 9.12 1.25 7.74
C ARG A 19 7.94 1.19 6.77
N SER A 20 7.00 0.27 6.99
CA SER A 20 5.78 0.15 6.19
C SER A 20 4.91 1.41 6.33
N LEU A 21 4.63 1.85 7.55
CA LEU A 21 3.85 3.06 7.80
C LEU A 21 4.52 4.31 7.22
N ALA A 22 5.84 4.44 7.31
CA ALA A 22 6.58 5.53 6.68
C ALA A 22 6.41 5.56 5.16
N PHE A 23 6.44 4.39 4.50
CA PHE A 23 6.17 4.28 3.06
C PHE A 23 4.75 4.77 2.72
N TYR A 24 3.73 4.27 3.42
CA TYR A 24 2.34 4.64 3.12
C TYR A 24 2.03 6.11 3.49
N ARG A 25 2.68 6.68 4.50
CA ARG A 25 2.64 8.13 4.77
C ARG A 25 3.27 8.95 3.64
N SER A 26 4.33 8.45 3.00
CA SER A 26 4.98 9.16 1.86
C SER A 26 4.09 9.25 0.61
N LEU A 27 3.10 8.36 0.47
CA LEU A 27 2.03 8.46 -0.54
C LEU A 27 1.09 9.65 -0.29
N GLY A 28 1.08 10.19 0.93
CA GLY A 28 0.17 11.26 1.37
C GLY A 28 -0.96 10.78 2.27
N LEU A 29 -0.93 9.52 2.75
CA LEU A 29 -1.92 9.02 3.71
C LEU A 29 -1.62 9.57 5.11
N GLU A 30 -2.61 10.19 5.74
CA GLU A 30 -2.52 10.73 7.11
C GLU A 30 -2.69 9.62 8.16
N ILE A 31 -1.76 8.66 8.16
CA ILE A 31 -1.77 7.55 9.11
C ILE A 31 -1.23 8.05 10.46
N PRO A 32 -1.99 7.92 11.56
CA PRO A 32 -1.58 8.43 12.87
C PRO A 32 -0.28 7.76 13.35
N GLU A 33 0.45 8.43 14.23
CA GLU A 33 1.57 7.82 14.95
C GLU A 33 1.07 6.68 15.84
N THR A 34 1.80 5.57 15.82
CA THR A 34 1.47 4.36 16.57
C THR A 34 2.73 3.85 17.28
N PRO A 35 2.60 3.11 18.39
CA PRO A 35 3.73 2.37 18.95
C PRO A 35 4.37 1.47 17.88
N SER A 36 5.70 1.39 17.87
CA SER A 36 6.46 0.56 16.93
C SER A 36 6.18 -0.94 17.09
N ASP A 37 5.65 -1.33 18.25
CA ASP A 37 5.25 -2.70 18.60
C ASP A 37 3.73 -2.92 18.53
N ALA A 38 2.98 -2.00 17.91
CA ALA A 38 1.54 -2.18 17.73
C ALA A 38 1.26 -3.47 16.94
N PRO A 39 0.37 -4.36 17.43
CA PRO A 39 0.08 -5.63 16.75
C PRO A 39 -0.72 -5.43 15.47
N HIS A 40 -1.46 -4.33 15.38
CA HIS A 40 -2.40 -4.01 14.31
C HIS A 40 -2.58 -2.48 14.21
N VAL A 41 -2.57 -1.95 12.99
CA VAL A 41 -2.81 -0.53 12.70
C VAL A 41 -3.83 -0.42 11.57
N GLU A 42 -4.75 0.53 11.64
CA GLU A 42 -5.74 0.79 10.59
C GLU A 42 -5.68 2.23 10.09
N PHE A 43 -5.96 2.41 8.80
CA PHE A 43 -6.27 3.67 8.16
C PHE A 43 -7.61 3.54 7.42
N THR A 44 -8.52 4.49 7.64
CA THR A 44 -9.83 4.48 6.98
C THR A 44 -9.88 5.57 5.93
N PHE A 45 -10.09 5.18 4.67
CA PHE A 45 -10.31 6.11 3.57
C PHE A 45 -11.66 6.82 3.71
N GLU A 46 -11.78 7.99 3.08
CA GLU A 46 -13.09 8.56 2.80
C GLU A 46 -13.95 7.55 2.03
N GLY A 47 -15.17 7.30 2.49
CA GLY A 47 -16.03 6.25 1.95
C GLY A 47 -15.97 4.90 2.68
N GLY A 48 -15.07 4.75 3.66
CA GLY A 48 -15.13 3.68 4.66
C GLY A 48 -14.48 2.35 4.27
N LEU A 49 -13.71 2.30 3.18
CA LEU A 49 -12.74 1.21 2.96
C LEU A 49 -11.58 1.40 3.94
N ARG A 50 -11.05 0.31 4.47
CA ARG A 50 -9.91 0.32 5.40
C ARG A 50 -8.68 -0.33 4.78
N LEU A 51 -7.51 0.23 5.09
CA LEU A 51 -6.23 -0.43 4.94
C LEU A 51 -5.72 -0.75 6.34
N ALA A 52 -5.16 -1.94 6.53
CA ALA A 52 -4.58 -2.33 7.80
C ALA A 52 -3.20 -2.95 7.66
N TRP A 53 -2.41 -2.79 8.71
CA TRP A 53 -1.10 -3.40 8.85
C TRP A 53 -1.10 -4.33 10.04
N ASP A 54 -0.69 -5.57 9.82
CA ASP A 54 -0.56 -6.59 10.84
C ASP A 54 0.92 -6.97 10.97
N ALA A 55 1.44 -6.97 12.20
CA ALA A 55 2.74 -7.57 12.46
C ALA A 55 2.69 -9.06 12.12
N GLU A 56 3.76 -9.62 11.55
CA GLU A 56 3.81 -11.05 11.23
C GLU A 56 3.54 -11.94 12.46
N SER A 57 3.96 -11.50 13.67
CA SER A 57 3.67 -12.18 14.93
C SER A 57 2.18 -12.23 15.26
N THR A 58 1.42 -11.18 14.91
CA THR A 58 -0.05 -11.14 15.04
C THR A 58 -0.67 -12.22 14.15
N ILE A 59 -0.27 -12.30 12.88
CA ILE A 59 -0.78 -13.31 11.95
C ILE A 59 -0.46 -14.73 12.44
N LYS A 60 0.79 -14.97 12.84
CA LYS A 60 1.23 -16.28 13.35
C LYS A 60 0.54 -16.73 14.63
N SER A 61 -0.09 -15.82 15.39
CA SER A 61 -0.86 -16.18 16.59
C SER A 61 -2.11 -16.99 16.27
N PHE A 62 -2.67 -16.87 15.06
CA PHE A 62 -3.87 -17.58 14.61
C PHE A 62 -3.68 -18.37 13.30
N ASP A 63 -2.61 -18.12 12.55
CA ASP A 63 -2.15 -18.91 11.41
C ASP A 63 -0.65 -19.26 11.57
N PRO A 64 -0.31 -20.26 12.39
CA PRO A 64 1.07 -20.56 12.78
C PRO A 64 1.99 -20.95 11.62
N ASP A 65 1.41 -21.46 10.53
CA ASP A 65 2.13 -21.90 9.33
C ASP A 65 2.29 -20.76 8.30
N TYR A 66 1.82 -19.54 8.62
CA TYR A 66 1.96 -18.38 7.75
C TYR A 66 3.42 -18.13 7.37
N ALA A 67 3.66 -18.03 6.07
CA ALA A 67 4.92 -17.66 5.49
C ALA A 67 4.70 -16.79 4.24
N THR A 68 5.46 -15.72 4.12
CA THR A 68 5.50 -14.91 2.91
C THR A 68 6.22 -15.67 1.80
N ALA A 69 5.58 -15.80 0.63
CA ALA A 69 6.24 -16.36 -0.54
C ALA A 69 7.27 -15.37 -1.10
N ALA A 70 8.42 -15.86 -1.55
CA ALA A 70 9.38 -15.03 -2.28
C ALA A 70 8.84 -14.70 -3.68
N GLY A 71 9.04 -13.45 -4.12
CA GLY A 71 8.65 -12.99 -5.44
C GLY A 71 7.60 -11.89 -5.41
N ARG A 72 6.98 -11.61 -6.55
CA ARG A 72 6.02 -10.52 -6.70
C ARG A 72 4.61 -10.98 -6.31
N HIS A 73 3.94 -10.20 -5.48
CA HIS A 73 2.53 -10.43 -5.18
C HIS A 73 1.66 -10.15 -6.43
N PRO A 74 0.66 -11.01 -6.73
CA PRO A 74 -0.18 -10.86 -7.93
C PRO A 74 -1.26 -9.77 -7.81
N VAL A 75 -1.35 -9.10 -6.64
CA VAL A 75 -2.30 -8.03 -6.35
C VAL A 75 -1.51 -6.73 -6.17
N ALA A 76 -2.10 -5.62 -6.64
CA ALA A 76 -1.57 -4.27 -6.49
C ALA A 76 -2.57 -3.37 -5.77
N LEU A 77 -2.06 -2.41 -5.01
CA LEU A 77 -2.83 -1.30 -4.46
C LEU A 77 -2.61 -0.08 -5.36
N ALA A 78 -3.66 0.39 -6.03
CA ALA A 78 -3.57 1.51 -6.96
C ALA A 78 -4.16 2.79 -6.36
N PHE A 79 -3.38 3.87 -6.40
CA PHE A 79 -3.73 5.17 -5.85
C PHE A 79 -3.85 6.21 -6.96
N ASP A 80 -4.99 6.89 -7.01
CA ASP A 80 -5.23 7.99 -7.94
C ASP A 80 -4.66 9.30 -7.39
N PHE A 81 -3.78 9.94 -8.14
CA PHE A 81 -3.15 11.23 -7.83
C PHE A 81 -3.84 12.41 -8.52
N GLY A 82 -4.92 12.15 -9.27
CA GLY A 82 -5.81 13.16 -9.86
C GLY A 82 -5.23 13.89 -11.08
N THR A 83 -3.90 14.02 -11.21
CA THR A 83 -3.25 14.64 -12.38
C THR A 83 -1.97 13.90 -12.77
N PRO A 84 -1.59 13.90 -14.07
CA PRO A 84 -0.33 13.32 -14.52
C PRO A 84 0.89 13.87 -13.77
N GLY A 85 0.98 15.19 -13.59
CA GLY A 85 2.10 15.81 -12.87
C GLY A 85 2.22 15.36 -11.42
N ALA A 86 1.10 15.14 -10.73
CA ALA A 86 1.11 14.63 -9.36
C ALA A 86 1.65 13.20 -9.25
N VAL A 87 1.50 12.37 -10.29
CA VAL A 87 2.12 11.03 -10.35
C VAL A 87 3.64 11.15 -10.39
N ASP A 88 4.17 12.02 -11.25
CA ASP A 88 5.62 12.26 -11.36
C ASP A 88 6.22 12.82 -10.07
N GLU A 89 5.56 13.80 -9.46
CA GLU A 89 5.99 14.41 -8.20
C GLU A 89 5.96 13.40 -7.04
N ALA A 90 4.91 12.59 -6.95
CA ALA A 90 4.81 11.55 -5.93
C ALA A 90 5.90 10.49 -6.11
N TYR A 91 6.13 10.02 -7.34
CA TYR A 91 7.17 9.05 -7.63
C TYR A 91 8.55 9.57 -7.22
N ALA A 92 8.91 10.79 -7.62
CA ALA A 92 10.19 11.40 -7.27
C ALA A 92 10.36 11.59 -5.75
N ARG A 93 9.31 12.03 -5.04
CA ARG A 93 9.33 12.18 -3.58
C ARG A 93 9.57 10.86 -2.87
N ILE A 94 8.82 9.82 -3.24
CA ILE A 94 8.88 8.52 -2.58
C ILE A 94 10.22 7.82 -2.87
N THR A 95 10.72 7.96 -4.11
CA THR A 95 11.99 7.34 -4.51
C THR A 95 13.24 8.03 -3.96
N ALA A 96 13.09 9.13 -3.21
CA ALA A 96 14.17 9.70 -2.43
C ALA A 96 14.57 8.79 -1.25
N ASP A 97 13.60 8.10 -0.63
CA ASP A 97 13.80 7.29 0.57
C ASP A 97 13.51 5.79 0.36
N PHE A 98 12.78 5.45 -0.71
CA PHE A 98 12.40 4.07 -1.05
C PHE A 98 12.85 3.68 -2.47
N ALA A 99 12.96 2.38 -2.72
CA ALA A 99 13.35 1.90 -4.04
C ALA A 99 12.22 2.08 -5.07
N GLY A 100 12.52 2.74 -6.19
CA GLY A 100 11.63 2.76 -7.35
C GLY A 100 11.58 1.40 -8.04
N HIS A 101 10.45 1.09 -8.73
CA HIS A 101 10.32 -0.12 -9.55
C HIS A 101 10.14 0.19 -11.04
N LYS A 102 9.11 0.97 -11.40
CA LYS A 102 8.84 1.41 -12.77
C LYS A 102 8.59 2.91 -12.78
N GLU A 103 9.47 3.67 -13.42
CA GLU A 103 9.34 5.12 -13.58
C GLU A 103 8.03 5.50 -14.30
N PRO A 104 7.51 6.72 -14.07
CA PRO A 104 6.29 7.20 -14.71
C PRO A 104 6.29 7.09 -16.23
N PHE A 105 5.20 6.56 -16.78
CA PHE A 105 4.98 6.40 -18.21
C PHE A 105 3.52 6.65 -18.58
N ASP A 106 3.27 6.96 -19.85
CA ASP A 106 1.91 7.07 -20.37
C ASP A 106 1.46 5.67 -20.82
N ALA A 107 0.55 5.08 -20.06
CA ALA A 107 0.08 3.74 -20.30
C ALA A 107 -0.93 3.70 -21.47
N VAL A 108 -0.94 2.58 -22.21
CA VAL A 108 -1.80 2.40 -23.40
C VAL A 108 -3.31 2.46 -23.10
N TRP A 109 -3.70 2.41 -21.82
CA TRP A 109 -5.07 2.54 -21.35
C TRP A 109 -5.46 3.96 -20.90
N GLY A 110 -4.62 4.97 -21.20
CA GLY A 110 -4.99 6.38 -21.02
C GLY A 110 -4.71 6.94 -19.62
N GLN A 111 -3.66 6.47 -18.96
CA GLN A 111 -3.25 6.94 -17.63
C GLN A 111 -1.76 7.28 -17.61
N ARG A 112 -1.40 8.35 -16.90
CA ARG A 112 -0.04 8.50 -16.37
C ARG A 112 0.10 7.49 -15.26
N TYR A 113 1.10 6.62 -15.34
CA TYR A 113 1.20 5.45 -14.47
C TYR A 113 2.64 5.25 -14.00
N ALA A 114 2.83 4.84 -12.76
CA ALA A 114 4.12 4.42 -12.21
C ALA A 114 3.92 3.24 -11.27
N VAL A 115 4.97 2.45 -11.03
CA VAL A 115 4.92 1.30 -10.12
C VAL A 115 6.03 1.42 -9.10
N LEU A 116 5.66 1.19 -7.84
CA LEU A 116 6.54 1.05 -6.69
C LEU A 116 6.38 -0.34 -6.07
N LEU A 117 7.32 -0.70 -5.21
CA LEU A 117 7.16 -1.80 -4.27
C LEU A 117 7.22 -1.20 -2.86
N ASP A 118 6.29 -1.57 -1.99
CA ASP A 118 6.39 -1.24 -0.58
C ASP A 118 7.55 -2.01 0.08
N PRO A 119 7.91 -1.73 1.35
CA PRO A 119 9.04 -2.38 2.02
C PRO A 119 8.98 -3.90 2.07
N ASP A 120 7.79 -4.49 2.01
CA ASP A 120 7.55 -5.93 2.05
C ASP A 120 7.38 -6.54 0.64
N GLY A 121 7.48 -5.73 -0.42
CA GLY A 121 7.43 -6.17 -1.81
C GLY A 121 6.05 -6.16 -2.44
N ASN A 122 5.03 -5.60 -1.78
CA ASN A 122 3.70 -5.43 -2.36
C ASN A 122 3.73 -4.39 -3.49
N THR A 123 2.96 -4.64 -4.55
CA THR A 123 2.88 -3.69 -5.66
C THR A 123 2.02 -2.49 -5.27
N VAL A 124 2.57 -1.29 -5.44
CA VAL A 124 1.84 -0.02 -5.25
C VAL A 124 1.91 0.77 -6.54
N ASP A 125 0.74 1.03 -7.12
CA ASP A 125 0.60 1.76 -8.37
C ASP A 125 0.21 3.21 -8.09
N LEU A 126 0.89 4.14 -8.77
CA LEU A 126 0.54 5.55 -8.79
C LEU A 126 -0.08 5.84 -10.15
N PHE A 127 -1.28 6.43 -10.20
CA PHE A 127 -1.89 6.76 -11.49
C PHE A 127 -2.68 8.05 -11.49
N ALA A 128 -2.94 8.57 -12.69
CA ALA A 128 -3.94 9.60 -12.97
C ALA A 128 -4.40 9.47 -14.43
N ALA A 129 -5.59 9.94 -14.75
CA ALA A 129 -6.03 10.04 -16.15
C ALA A 129 -5.15 11.04 -16.94
N LEU A 130 -4.88 10.74 -18.22
CA LEU A 130 -4.16 11.63 -19.15
C LEU A 130 -5.03 12.79 -19.67
#